data_AF-K1RRB6-F1
#
_entry.id   AF-K1RRB6-F1
#
_cell.length_a   1.000
_cell.length_b   1.000
_cell.length_c   1.000
_cell.angle_alpha   90.00
_cell.angle_beta   90.00
_cell.angle_gamma   90.00
#
_symmetry.space_group_name_H-M   'P 1'
#
loop_
_entity.id
_entity.type
_entity.pdbx_description
1 polymer ?
#
loop_
_entity_poly.entity_id
_entity_poly.type
_entity_poly.pdbx_seq_one_letter_code
_entity_poly.pdbx_strand_id
1 'polypeptide(L)'
;MKKMKKIFLVFVLLSFWAAGGYACSGDDPVQGGKEEVDPTPDPDPDPDPDPSGPKEYYVAVDGKGSGSLADPFGSINAALAVTRPGDVVYVRGGVYSEAVRFTRSGTADAPIVLKAYRDETPVISGEGMTWASGPHQLVLISGVDHVTVEGFEVTGLETDDGRLEANGITVSAGATNITLR
;
A
#
# COMPACT_ATOMS: atom_id res chain seq x y z
N MET A 1 -40.40 22.89 -12.39
CA MET A 1 -39.54 23.84 -13.14
C MET A 1 -38.08 23.46 -12.91
N LYS A 2 -37.24 23.53 -13.97
CA LYS A 2 -35.76 23.32 -13.99
C LYS A 2 -35.30 21.87 -13.79
N LYS A 3 -34.35 21.28 -14.53
CA LYS A 3 -33.86 21.35 -15.93
C LYS A 3 -32.93 20.12 -16.04
N MET A 4 -33.25 19.11 -16.86
CA MET A 4 -32.33 17.99 -17.17
C MET A 4 -31.21 18.46 -18.10
N LYS A 5 -29.99 17.98 -17.88
CA LYS A 5 -28.86 18.07 -18.83
C LYS A 5 -28.68 16.73 -19.52
N LYS A 6 -28.56 16.81 -20.85
CA LYS A 6 -28.63 15.74 -21.84
C LYS A 6 -27.29 15.01 -21.96
N ILE A 7 -27.31 13.68 -21.95
CA ILE A 7 -26.22 12.83 -22.45
C ILE A 7 -26.42 12.65 -23.96
N PHE A 8 -25.35 12.80 -24.75
CA PHE A 8 -25.35 12.60 -26.20
C PHE A 8 -24.73 11.22 -26.47
N LEU A 9 -25.51 10.31 -27.02
CA LEU A 9 -25.05 9.00 -27.51
C LEU A 9 -25.23 8.98 -29.03
N VAL A 10 -24.13 8.95 -29.77
CA VAL A 10 -24.16 8.83 -31.23
C VAL A 10 -24.12 7.34 -31.59
N PHE A 11 -25.24 6.84 -32.10
CA PHE A 11 -25.36 5.56 -32.79
C PHE A 11 -25.03 5.78 -34.27
N VAL A 12 -24.07 5.04 -34.81
CA VAL A 12 -23.93 4.86 -36.27
C VAL A 12 -24.17 3.40 -36.58
N LEU A 13 -25.24 3.19 -37.34
CA LEU A 13 -25.70 1.92 -37.90
C LEU A 13 -25.63 2.10 -39.42
N LEU A 14 -25.04 1.18 -40.18
CA LEU A 14 -25.67 0.52 -41.35
C LEU A 14 -24.70 -0.32 -42.23
N SER A 15 -25.01 -1.61 -42.31
CA SER A 15 -25.25 -2.45 -43.51
C SER A 15 -24.18 -2.71 -44.61
N PHE A 16 -23.82 -4.00 -44.71
CA PHE A 16 -24.14 -4.97 -45.79
C PHE A 16 -23.91 -4.62 -47.28
N TRP A 17 -23.03 -5.38 -47.94
CA TRP A 17 -23.16 -6.11 -49.25
C TRP A 17 -21.75 -6.58 -49.70
N ALA A 18 -21.47 -7.62 -50.50
CA ALA A 18 -22.10 -8.88 -50.88
C ALA A 18 -21.02 -9.70 -51.65
N ALA A 19 -21.18 -11.03 -51.61
CA ALA A 19 -20.83 -12.06 -52.59
C ALA A 19 -19.55 -11.96 -53.46
N GLY A 20 -18.77 -13.04 -53.41
CA GLY A 20 -17.85 -13.42 -54.48
C GLY A 20 -17.09 -14.70 -54.12
N GLY A 21 -17.65 -15.87 -54.48
CA GLY A 21 -16.88 -17.12 -54.50
C GLY A 21 -15.90 -17.15 -55.68
N TYR A 22 -14.91 -18.04 -55.64
CA TYR A 22 -14.48 -18.91 -56.75
C TYR A 22 -13.47 -19.94 -56.23
N ALA A 23 -13.28 -21.00 -57.02
CA ALA A 23 -12.94 -22.35 -56.63
C ALA A 23 -11.45 -22.68 -56.43
N CYS A 24 -11.24 -23.92 -55.97
CA CYS A 24 -10.00 -24.65 -55.74
C CYS A 24 -8.97 -24.62 -56.88
N SER A 25 -7.70 -24.46 -56.50
CA SER A 25 -6.48 -25.06 -57.10
C SER A 25 -5.36 -24.74 -56.10
N GLY A 26 -4.74 -25.70 -55.40
CA GLY A 26 -3.71 -26.58 -55.93
C GLY A 26 -2.36 -26.17 -55.33
N ASP A 27 -1.87 -26.98 -54.40
CA ASP A 27 -0.47 -27.19 -53.97
C ASP A 27 0.48 -26.00 -53.77
N ASP A 28 0.70 -25.62 -52.50
CA ASP A 28 1.95 -25.02 -52.01
C ASP A 28 2.31 -25.63 -50.64
N PRO A 29 3.53 -26.15 -50.41
CA PRO A 29 3.95 -26.60 -49.08
C PRO A 29 4.34 -25.39 -48.24
N VAL A 30 3.42 -24.93 -47.39
CA VAL A 30 3.75 -23.91 -46.37
C VAL A 30 4.54 -24.58 -45.25
N GLN A 31 5.81 -24.19 -45.16
CA GLN A 31 6.71 -24.49 -44.06
C GLN A 31 6.06 -24.16 -42.72
N GLY A 32 6.24 -25.04 -41.72
CA GLY A 32 5.77 -24.83 -40.36
C GLY A 32 6.28 -23.52 -39.77
N GLY A 33 5.41 -22.52 -39.74
CA GLY A 33 5.53 -21.36 -38.88
C GLY A 33 5.12 -21.77 -37.47
N LYS A 34 6.06 -21.71 -36.53
CA LYS A 34 5.72 -21.70 -35.10
C LYS A 34 4.97 -20.39 -34.86
N GLU A 35 3.74 -20.47 -34.37
CA GLU A 35 3.08 -19.32 -33.75
C GLU A 35 3.98 -18.85 -32.61
N GLU A 36 4.67 -17.73 -32.82
CA GLU A 36 5.36 -17.02 -31.77
C GLU A 36 4.28 -16.31 -30.96
N VAL A 37 3.92 -16.94 -29.84
CA VAL A 37 3.01 -16.39 -28.85
C VAL A 37 3.65 -15.11 -28.32
N ASP A 38 3.04 -13.98 -28.62
CA ASP A 38 3.47 -12.66 -28.15
C ASP A 38 3.57 -12.70 -26.62
N PRO A 39 4.77 -12.50 -26.02
CA PRO A 39 4.89 -12.52 -24.57
C PRO A 39 4.07 -11.36 -24.00
N THR A 40 3.20 -11.67 -23.05
CA THR A 40 2.52 -10.67 -22.23
C THR A 40 3.56 -9.67 -21.70
N PRO A 41 3.25 -8.36 -21.62
CA PRO A 41 4.13 -7.40 -20.98
C PRO A 41 4.55 -7.92 -19.61
N ASP A 42 5.86 -8.03 -19.38
CA ASP A 42 6.39 -8.44 -18.08
C ASP A 42 5.82 -7.53 -16.98
N PRO A 43 5.53 -8.07 -15.77
CA PRO A 43 5.21 -7.23 -14.64
C PRO A 43 6.35 -6.24 -14.42
N ASP A 44 6.02 -4.95 -14.27
CA ASP A 44 7.01 -3.87 -14.11
C ASP A 44 8.11 -4.27 -13.12
N PRO A 45 9.39 -4.06 -13.44
CA PRO A 45 10.48 -4.36 -12.53
C PRO A 45 10.30 -3.57 -11.23
N ASP A 46 10.51 -4.26 -10.11
CA ASP A 46 10.55 -3.63 -8.78
C ASP A 46 11.38 -2.33 -8.85
N PRO A 47 10.96 -1.25 -8.16
CA PRO A 47 11.70 0.00 -8.19
C PRO A 47 13.14 -0.25 -7.77
N ASP A 48 14.08 0.07 -8.67
CA ASP A 48 15.53 -0.12 -8.46
C ASP A 48 15.96 0.42 -7.08
N PRO A 49 16.83 -0.30 -6.35
CA PRO A 49 17.30 0.15 -5.04
C PRO A 49 18.04 1.49 -5.15
N ASP A 50 17.67 2.44 -4.29
CA ASP A 50 18.38 3.71 -4.11
C ASP A 50 19.86 3.44 -3.74
N PRO A 51 20.84 4.04 -4.44
CA PRO A 51 22.26 3.81 -4.18
C PRO A 51 22.72 4.21 -2.76
N SER A 52 21.90 4.88 -1.96
CA SER A 52 22.22 5.21 -0.57
C SER A 52 21.99 4.08 0.45
N GLY A 53 21.44 2.94 0.00
CA GLY A 53 21.22 1.77 0.85
C GLY A 53 20.16 1.97 1.94
N PRO A 54 19.94 0.96 2.80
CA PRO A 54 18.98 1.02 3.90
C PRO A 54 19.26 2.18 4.86
N LYS A 55 18.20 2.87 5.27
CA LYS A 55 18.26 4.00 6.21
C LYS A 55 17.56 3.69 7.52
N GLU A 56 18.05 4.33 8.57
CA GLU A 56 17.42 4.36 9.88
C GLU A 56 16.76 5.71 10.10
N TYR A 57 15.50 5.70 10.52
CA TYR A 57 14.78 6.88 10.95
C TYR A 57 14.38 6.76 12.41
N TYR A 58 14.31 7.90 13.08
CA TYR A 58 14.00 8.00 14.50
C TYR A 58 12.78 8.88 14.71
N VAL A 59 11.89 8.45 15.60
CA VAL A 59 10.64 9.14 15.93
C VAL A 59 10.58 9.38 17.44
N ALA A 60 10.21 10.59 17.85
CA ALA A 60 9.97 10.97 19.23
C ALA A 60 8.71 11.84 19.33
N VAL A 61 7.96 11.76 20.43
CA VAL A 61 6.71 12.51 20.63
C VAL A 61 6.92 14.03 20.47
N ASP A 62 8.06 14.54 20.91
CA ASP A 62 8.47 15.93 20.81
C ASP A 62 9.31 16.26 19.56
N GLY A 63 9.60 15.26 18.71
CA GLY A 63 10.39 15.41 17.50
C GLY A 63 9.79 16.41 16.52
N LYS A 64 10.64 17.12 15.78
CA LYS A 64 10.26 18.13 14.77
C LYS A 64 11.17 18.10 13.54
N GLY A 65 11.99 17.05 13.48
CA GLY A 65 13.18 16.99 12.67
C GLY A 65 13.06 16.19 11.39
N SER A 66 14.23 15.92 10.85
CA SER A 66 14.48 15.18 9.61
C SER A 66 14.50 13.66 9.77
N GLY A 67 14.38 13.14 11.00
CA GLY A 67 14.36 11.71 11.29
C GLY A 67 15.70 11.12 11.68
N SER A 68 16.73 11.92 11.93
CA SER A 68 17.98 11.43 12.52
C SER A 68 17.83 11.20 14.02
N LEU A 69 18.73 10.44 14.65
CA LEU A 69 18.68 10.20 16.09
C LEU A 69 18.74 11.50 16.92
N ALA A 70 19.49 12.50 16.44
CA ALA A 70 19.62 13.80 17.11
C ALA A 70 18.48 14.77 16.77
N ASP A 71 17.74 14.51 15.68
CA ASP A 71 16.69 15.36 15.15
C ASP A 71 15.53 14.48 14.63
N PRO A 72 14.78 13.83 15.54
CA PRO A 72 13.80 12.80 15.17
C PRO A 72 12.53 13.42 14.58
N PHE A 73 11.81 12.62 13.79
CA PHE A 73 10.46 12.96 13.35
C PHE A 73 9.51 13.07 14.55
N GLY A 74 8.46 13.88 14.37
CA GLY A 74 7.41 14.07 15.38
C GLY A 74 6.23 13.10 15.32
N SER A 75 6.19 12.23 14.31
CA SER A 75 5.13 11.22 14.17
C SER A 75 5.64 9.99 13.43
N ILE A 76 5.00 8.86 13.70
CA ILE A 76 5.29 7.58 13.06
C ILE A 76 4.95 7.67 11.56
N ASN A 77 3.80 8.28 11.21
CA ASN A 77 3.41 8.45 9.82
C ASN A 77 4.37 9.32 9.01
N ALA A 78 5.01 10.34 9.62
CA ALA A 78 6.01 11.15 8.92
C ALA A 78 7.23 10.32 8.53
N ALA A 79 7.68 9.42 9.40
CA ALA A 79 8.77 8.49 9.08
C ALA A 79 8.35 7.48 8.00
N LEU A 80 7.19 6.84 8.15
CA LEU A 80 6.69 5.86 7.17
C LEU A 80 6.43 6.47 5.78
N ALA A 81 6.19 7.78 5.68
CA ALA A 81 6.03 8.46 4.40
C ALA A 81 7.35 8.57 3.61
N VAL A 82 8.52 8.42 4.24
CA VAL A 82 9.83 8.54 3.61
C VAL A 82 10.58 7.21 3.47
N THR A 83 10.12 6.15 4.12
CA THR A 83 10.76 4.82 4.07
C THR A 83 10.75 4.19 2.69
N ARG A 84 11.78 3.41 2.40
CA ARG A 84 11.96 2.57 1.22
C ARG A 84 12.20 1.12 1.66
N PRO A 85 12.09 0.13 0.77
CA PRO A 85 12.46 -1.25 1.10
C PRO A 85 13.82 -1.33 1.80
N GLY A 86 13.86 -2.03 2.94
CA GLY A 86 15.05 -2.18 3.79
C GLY A 86 15.17 -1.16 4.92
N ASP A 87 14.41 -0.07 4.89
CA ASP A 87 14.51 0.97 5.93
C ASP A 87 13.91 0.52 7.27
N VAL A 88 14.48 1.07 8.34
CA VAL A 88 14.04 0.83 9.72
C VAL A 88 13.60 2.14 10.36
N VAL A 89 12.42 2.15 10.97
CA VAL A 89 11.89 3.25 11.77
C VAL A 89 11.95 2.85 13.25
N TYR A 90 12.83 3.49 14.00
CA TYR A 90 12.93 3.37 15.44
C TYR A 90 12.03 4.40 16.13
N VAL A 91 11.12 3.93 16.97
CA VAL A 91 10.18 4.78 17.72
C VAL A 91 10.57 4.80 19.18
N ARG A 92 10.84 6.00 19.70
CA ARG A 92 11.16 6.22 21.11
C ARG A 92 9.92 6.08 21.99
N GLY A 93 10.14 5.78 23.26
CA GLY A 93 9.10 5.66 24.28
C GLY A 93 8.30 6.95 24.40
N GLY A 94 6.99 6.78 24.54
CA GLY A 94 6.02 7.87 24.57
C GLY A 94 4.66 7.41 24.06
N VAL A 95 3.68 8.30 24.18
CA VAL A 95 2.31 8.05 23.70
C VAL A 95 2.10 8.77 22.37
N TYR A 96 1.76 8.01 21.35
CA TYR A 96 1.52 8.46 19.99
C TYR A 96 0.02 8.37 19.70
N SER A 97 -0.65 9.51 19.77
CA SER A 97 -2.06 9.64 19.42
C SER A 97 -2.21 9.90 17.91
N GLU A 98 -1.95 8.88 17.10
CA GLU A 98 -2.15 8.90 15.64
C GLU A 98 -2.68 7.58 15.08
N ALA A 99 -3.33 7.63 13.92
CA ALA A 99 -3.69 6.44 13.14
C ALA A 99 -2.55 6.10 12.16
N VAL A 100 -1.74 5.11 12.50
CA VAL A 100 -0.56 4.67 11.75
C VAL A 100 -0.97 3.90 10.49
N ARG A 101 -0.35 4.24 9.36
CA ARG A 101 -0.63 3.61 8.06
C ARG A 101 0.66 3.25 7.34
N PHE A 102 0.78 1.98 6.95
CA PHE A 102 1.81 1.55 6.02
C PHE A 102 1.34 1.81 4.59
N THR A 103 2.17 2.52 3.81
CA THR A 103 1.85 2.93 2.43
C THR A 103 2.82 2.37 1.40
N ARG A 104 3.82 1.60 1.85
CA ARG A 104 4.88 1.01 1.02
C ARG A 104 5.16 -0.41 1.47
N SER A 105 5.54 -1.23 0.50
CA SER A 105 6.03 -2.59 0.73
C SER A 105 7.54 -2.59 0.93
N GLY A 106 8.02 -3.57 1.69
CA GLY A 106 9.39 -4.04 1.57
C GLY A 106 9.50 -5.14 0.52
N THR A 107 10.65 -5.81 0.48
CA THR A 107 10.88 -7.03 -0.29
C THR A 107 11.33 -8.16 0.64
N ALA A 108 11.41 -9.39 0.13
CA ALA A 108 11.88 -10.54 0.89
C ALA A 108 13.27 -10.32 1.52
N ASP A 109 14.18 -9.67 0.79
CA ASP A 109 15.53 -9.38 1.25
C ASP A 109 15.66 -8.03 1.96
N ALA A 110 14.66 -7.15 1.82
CA ALA A 110 14.67 -5.79 2.35
C ALA A 110 13.29 -5.39 2.90
N PRO A 111 12.84 -5.97 4.02
CA PRO A 111 11.57 -5.60 4.64
C PRO A 111 11.60 -4.17 5.18
N ILE A 112 10.44 -3.52 5.25
CA ILE A 112 10.28 -2.27 6.01
C ILE A 112 9.99 -2.62 7.47
N VAL A 113 10.76 -2.07 8.40
CA VAL A 113 10.65 -2.40 9.82
C VAL A 113 10.25 -1.17 10.63
N LEU A 114 9.14 -1.26 11.35
CA LEU A 114 8.75 -0.33 12.40
C LEU A 114 9.05 -0.98 13.75
N LYS A 115 9.93 -0.39 14.56
CA LYS A 115 10.44 -1.02 15.77
C LYS A 115 10.60 -0.05 16.93
N ALA A 116 10.36 -0.51 18.16
CA ALA A 116 10.70 0.24 19.36
C ALA A 116 12.21 0.52 19.48
N TYR A 117 12.58 1.72 19.95
CA TYR A 117 13.98 2.07 20.15
C TYR A 117 14.55 1.40 21.41
N ARG A 118 15.48 0.46 21.22
CA ARG A 118 16.13 -0.30 22.31
C ARG A 118 15.09 -1.01 23.19
N ASP A 119 15.16 -0.80 24.51
CA ASP A 119 14.26 -1.38 25.52
C ASP A 119 13.10 -0.44 25.87
N GLU A 120 12.88 0.63 25.09
CA GLU A 120 11.75 1.55 25.28
C GLU A 120 10.44 0.88 24.79
N THR A 121 9.29 1.29 25.33
CA THR A 121 7.97 0.77 24.95
C THR A 121 7.08 1.92 24.46
N PRO A 122 7.10 2.24 23.15
CA PRO A 122 6.17 3.20 22.55
C PRO A 122 4.73 2.69 22.58
N VAL A 123 3.79 3.59 22.86
CA VAL A 123 2.35 3.30 22.91
C VAL A 123 1.67 4.02 21.75
N ILE A 124 1.01 3.28 20.86
CA ILE A 124 0.09 3.84 19.87
C ILE A 124 -1.29 3.87 20.51
N SER A 125 -1.80 5.07 20.80
CA SER A 125 -3.04 5.25 21.57
C SER A 125 -4.17 5.84 20.74
N GLY A 126 -5.34 5.22 20.84
CA GLY A 126 -6.60 5.75 20.33
C GLY A 126 -7.36 6.63 21.31
N GLU A 127 -6.81 6.86 22.52
CA GLU A 127 -7.53 7.55 23.58
C GLU A 127 -7.91 8.98 23.14
N GLY A 128 -9.19 9.32 23.30
CA GLY A 128 -9.72 10.63 22.92
C GLY A 128 -9.84 10.86 21.41
N MET A 129 -9.58 9.87 20.55
CA MET A 129 -9.81 10.00 19.12
C MET A 129 -11.30 9.96 18.79
N THR A 130 -11.81 11.04 18.21
CA THR A 130 -13.16 11.09 17.64
C THR A 130 -13.08 10.92 16.13
N TRP A 131 -13.53 9.78 15.59
CA TRP A 131 -13.58 9.58 14.13
C TRP A 131 -14.98 9.86 13.59
N ALA A 132 -15.05 10.72 12.56
CA ALA A 132 -16.31 11.21 12.01
C ALA A 132 -17.12 10.16 11.22
N SER A 133 -16.49 9.07 10.80
CA SER A 133 -17.06 7.86 10.17
C SER A 133 -15.92 7.14 9.41
N GLY A 134 -15.88 5.81 9.43
CA GLY A 134 -14.90 5.00 8.71
C GLY A 134 -14.37 3.84 9.56
N PRO A 135 -13.55 2.92 9.05
CA PRO A 135 -12.96 1.87 9.87
C PRO A 135 -12.06 2.47 10.96
N HIS A 136 -12.31 2.12 12.22
CA HIS A 136 -11.56 2.63 13.37
C HIS A 136 -10.37 1.70 13.60
N GLN A 137 -9.22 2.10 13.09
CA GLN A 137 -7.99 1.30 13.09
C GLN A 137 -6.84 2.16 13.58
N LEU A 138 -6.10 1.71 14.61
CA LEU A 138 -4.89 2.44 15.04
C LEU A 138 -3.69 2.14 14.16
N VAL A 139 -3.53 0.89 13.75
CA VAL A 139 -2.47 0.50 12.81
C VAL A 139 -3.12 -0.20 11.62
N LEU A 140 -3.01 0.42 10.44
CA LEU A 140 -3.47 -0.17 9.19
C LEU A 140 -2.30 -0.59 8.31
N ILE A 141 -2.29 -1.88 7.99
CA ILE A 141 -1.39 -2.52 7.04
C ILE A 141 -2.27 -3.04 5.90
N SER A 142 -2.36 -2.30 4.80
CA SER A 142 -3.32 -2.57 3.72
C SER A 142 -2.63 -2.64 2.37
N GLY A 143 -2.74 -3.77 1.67
CA GLY A 143 -2.19 -3.95 0.33
C GLY A 143 -0.68 -3.78 0.23
N VAL A 144 0.05 -3.97 1.34
CA VAL A 144 1.52 -3.90 1.40
C VAL A 144 2.10 -5.28 1.69
N ASP A 145 3.37 -5.45 1.36
CA ASP A 145 4.11 -6.71 1.51
C ASP A 145 5.38 -6.51 2.34
N HIS A 146 5.86 -7.57 3.01
CA HIS A 146 7.13 -7.60 3.76
C HIS A 146 7.32 -6.42 4.74
N VAL A 147 6.37 -6.27 5.66
CA VAL A 147 6.41 -5.28 6.75
C VAL A 147 6.55 -5.98 8.09
N THR A 148 7.37 -5.42 8.98
CA THR A 148 7.49 -5.84 10.37
C THR A 148 7.10 -4.72 11.33
N VAL A 149 6.28 -5.03 12.33
CA VAL A 149 5.98 -4.18 13.48
C VAL A 149 6.45 -4.89 14.75
N GLU A 150 7.33 -4.26 15.53
CA GLU A 150 7.97 -4.89 16.69
C GLU A 150 8.01 -3.99 17.92
N GLY A 151 7.53 -4.49 19.06
CA GLY A 151 7.76 -3.89 20.38
C GLY A 151 6.84 -2.71 20.74
N PHE A 152 5.62 -2.67 20.19
CA PHE A 152 4.65 -1.61 20.45
C PHE A 152 3.53 -2.09 21.37
N GLU A 153 3.07 -1.20 22.24
CA GLU A 153 1.74 -1.30 22.82
C GLU A 153 0.74 -0.57 21.91
N VAL A 154 -0.43 -1.18 21.66
CA VAL A 154 -1.52 -0.58 20.88
C VAL A 154 -2.78 -0.63 21.72
N THR A 155 -3.32 0.53 22.11
CA THR A 155 -4.34 0.62 23.16
C THR A 155 -5.25 1.84 23.02
N GLY A 156 -6.27 1.95 23.89
CA GLY A 156 -7.09 3.15 24.05
C GLY A 156 -8.08 3.44 22.93
N LEU A 157 -8.19 2.56 21.93
CA LEU A 157 -9.18 2.68 20.87
C LEU A 157 -10.53 2.10 21.33
N GLU A 158 -11.55 2.96 21.40
CA GLU A 158 -12.90 2.62 21.85
C GLU A 158 -13.99 3.12 20.87
N THR A 159 -15.17 2.50 20.91
CA THR A 159 -16.40 2.95 20.25
C THR A 159 -17.60 2.57 21.11
N ASP A 160 -18.57 3.46 21.26
CA ASP A 160 -19.86 3.20 21.91
C ASP A 160 -20.96 2.82 20.91
N ASP A 161 -20.69 2.94 19.61
CA ASP A 161 -21.58 2.53 18.53
C ASP A 161 -21.32 1.06 18.15
N GLY A 162 -22.27 0.17 18.48
CA GLY A 162 -22.18 -1.26 18.19
C GLY A 162 -22.20 -1.65 16.70
N ARG A 163 -22.30 -0.69 15.78
CA ARG A 163 -22.14 -0.91 14.33
C ARG A 163 -20.71 -0.70 13.86
N LEU A 164 -19.86 -0.16 14.72
CA LEU A 164 -18.48 0.19 14.43
C LEU A 164 -17.55 -0.82 15.12
N GLU A 165 -16.39 -1.05 14.52
CA GLU A 165 -15.36 -1.92 15.05
C GLU A 165 -14.20 -1.07 15.58
N ALA A 166 -13.69 -1.42 16.76
CA ALA A 166 -12.49 -0.83 17.37
C ALA A 166 -11.29 -1.78 17.16
N ASN A 167 -10.58 -1.62 16.04
CA ASN A 167 -9.50 -2.52 15.65
C ASN A 167 -8.12 -1.92 16.02
N GLY A 168 -7.38 -2.53 16.94
CA GLY A 168 -6.02 -2.08 17.26
C GLY A 168 -5.10 -2.14 16.04
N ILE A 169 -4.95 -3.32 15.45
CA ILE A 169 -4.15 -3.54 14.23
C ILE A 169 -5.04 -4.23 13.20
N THR A 170 -5.01 -3.77 11.95
CA THR A 170 -5.69 -4.42 10.82
C THR A 170 -4.73 -4.70 9.68
N VAL A 171 -4.68 -5.95 9.25
CA VAL A 171 -4.03 -6.41 8.03
C VAL A 171 -5.10 -6.71 7.00
N SER A 172 -5.05 -6.07 5.82
CA SER A 172 -6.16 -6.12 4.85
C SER A 172 -5.71 -5.94 3.40
N ALA A 173 -6.69 -5.96 2.48
CA ALA A 173 -6.52 -5.66 1.06
C ALA A 173 -5.40 -6.44 0.36
N GLY A 174 -5.23 -7.72 0.72
CA GLY A 174 -4.21 -8.58 0.11
C GLY A 174 -2.79 -8.34 0.63
N ALA A 175 -2.62 -7.68 1.78
CA ALA A 175 -1.31 -7.58 2.42
C ALA A 175 -0.72 -8.98 2.72
N THR A 176 0.57 -9.16 2.44
CA THR A 176 1.30 -10.44 2.58
C THR A 176 2.60 -10.26 3.37
N ASN A 177 3.14 -11.37 3.90
CA ASN A 177 4.43 -11.39 4.62
C ASN A 177 4.54 -10.34 5.74
N ILE A 178 3.45 -10.15 6.49
CA ILE A 178 3.38 -9.21 7.61
C ILE A 178 3.79 -9.92 8.90
N THR A 179 4.74 -9.33 9.62
CA THR A 179 5.22 -9.84 10.90
C THR A 179 4.86 -8.86 12.02
N LEU A 180 4.20 -9.37 13.06
CA LEU A 180 3.90 -8.62 14.29
C LEU A 180 4.61 -9.32 15.46
N ARG A 181 5.39 -8.58 16.26
CA ARG A 181 6.22 -9.11 17.35
C ARG A 181 6.17 -8.25 18.60
#